data_AF-A0A969FZ59-F1
#
_entry.id   AF-A0A969FZ59-F1
#
_cell.length_a   1.000
_cell.length_b   1.000
_cell.length_c   1.000
_cell.angle_alpha   90.00
_cell.angle_beta   90.00
_cell.angle_gamma   90.00
#
_symmetry.space_group_name_H-M   'P 1'
#
loop_
_entity.id
_entity.type
_entity.pdbx_description
1 polymer ?
#
loop_
_entity_poly.entity_id
_entity_poly.type
_entity_poly.pdbx_seq_one_letter_code
_entity_poly.pdbx_strand_id
1 'polypeptide(L)'
;MAGYPTFDPVTSTISNSYKFIGAGTCFESTQHYWDGYFLQLVSSSLEDGIEGGCAELGVRSPAEDQLITATGVGMAKLGMTLGELKQLLPEDSSLSPTELGVDMPAAIEVSFYGAAQFDVAFSYEDEPITDQSKIEMIVVSNPMYRTAEGVGPGTLVKEAIAQYGAATLSYNMENESRESITFAKSLFPETTGSSVWLRSNQWTVTDFAGIYPNSIDSYQETQKYHDHAAIASIWIMGNP
;
A
#
# COMPACT_ATOMS: atom_id res chain seq x y z
N MET A 1 26.76 -1.87 6.00
CA MET A 1 26.53 -3.33 6.13
C MET A 1 25.05 -3.53 5.95
N ALA A 2 24.64 -4.26 4.92
CA ALA A 2 23.33 -4.89 4.93
C ALA A 2 23.41 -6.06 5.92
N GLY A 3 22.45 -6.18 6.82
CA GLY A 3 22.34 -7.38 7.66
C GLY A 3 22.11 -8.60 6.79
N TYR A 4 22.54 -9.78 7.23
CA TYR A 4 22.04 -11.01 6.60
C TYR A 4 20.56 -11.17 6.98
N PRO A 5 19.69 -11.57 6.03
CA PRO A 5 18.31 -11.85 6.36
C PRO A 5 18.22 -12.92 7.47
N THR A 6 17.32 -12.71 8.43
CA THR A 6 17.05 -13.66 9.51
C THR A 6 15.67 -14.27 9.33
N PHE A 7 15.56 -15.60 9.40
CA PHE A 7 14.29 -16.32 9.29
C PHE A 7 13.84 -16.84 10.66
N ASP A 8 12.60 -16.52 11.04
CA ASP A 8 11.92 -17.13 12.17
C ASP A 8 10.97 -18.24 11.66
N PRO A 9 11.28 -19.52 11.95
CA PRO A 9 10.46 -20.64 11.48
C PRO A 9 9.13 -20.79 12.22
N VAL A 10 8.94 -20.12 13.36
CA VAL A 10 7.67 -20.19 14.13
C VAL A 10 6.61 -19.32 13.47
N THR A 11 7.01 -18.14 13.01
CA THR A 11 6.14 -17.14 12.37
C THR A 11 6.28 -17.13 10.84
N SER A 12 7.13 -18.00 10.29
CA SER A 12 7.54 -17.99 8.87
C SER A 12 7.95 -16.61 8.36
N THR A 13 8.58 -15.80 9.21
CA THR A 13 8.92 -14.40 8.91
C THR A 13 10.41 -14.25 8.61
N ILE A 14 10.73 -13.56 7.51
CA ILE A 14 12.08 -13.16 7.12
C ILE A 14 12.24 -11.67 7.40
N SER A 15 13.22 -11.32 8.22
CA SER A 15 13.59 -9.93 8.49
C SER A 15 14.89 -9.57 7.78
N ASN A 16 14.97 -8.37 7.19
CA ASN A 16 16.17 -7.87 6.54
C ASN A 16 16.33 -6.37 6.81
N SER A 17 17.56 -5.92 7.05
CA SER A 17 17.87 -4.51 7.22
C SER A 17 18.95 -4.06 6.25
N TYR A 18 18.64 -3.04 5.46
CA TYR A 18 19.54 -2.45 4.49
C TYR A 18 19.96 -1.04 4.92
N LYS A 19 21.24 -0.70 4.80
CA LYS A 19 21.73 0.66 5.09
C LYS A 19 21.79 1.47 3.79
N PHE A 20 21.15 2.63 3.76
CA PHE A 20 21.32 3.58 2.66
C PHE A 20 22.76 4.13 2.59
N ILE A 21 23.25 4.38 1.38
CA ILE A 21 24.59 4.90 1.13
C ILE A 21 24.57 6.43 1.33
N GLY A 22 25.38 6.95 2.26
CA GLY A 22 25.48 8.39 2.52
C GLY A 22 26.20 8.72 3.85
N ALA A 23 26.31 10.03 4.16
CA ALA A 23 26.92 10.52 5.40
C ALA A 23 26.06 10.24 6.64
N GLY A 24 24.73 10.20 6.46
CA GLY A 24 23.80 9.71 7.46
C GLY A 24 23.81 8.18 7.60
N THR A 25 23.35 7.69 8.74
CA THR A 25 22.99 6.28 8.90
C THR A 25 21.48 6.19 8.90
N CYS A 26 20.89 5.89 7.74
CA CYS A 26 19.50 5.46 7.65
C CYS A 26 19.48 3.98 7.29
N PHE A 27 18.58 3.24 7.92
CA PHE A 27 18.32 1.84 7.63
C PHE A 27 16.88 1.67 7.17
N GLU A 28 16.66 0.81 6.19
CA GLU A 28 15.34 0.25 5.92
C GLU A 28 15.30 -1.14 6.53
N SER A 29 14.40 -1.36 7.47
CA SER A 29 14.11 -2.68 8.05
C SER A 29 12.80 -3.18 7.47
N THR A 30 12.85 -4.36 6.85
CA THR A 30 11.69 -5.03 6.25
C THR A 30 11.43 -6.37 6.92
N GLN A 31 10.16 -6.74 7.02
CA GLN A 31 9.71 -8.08 7.39
C GLN A 31 8.85 -8.63 6.27
N HIS A 32 9.06 -9.90 5.93
CA HIS A 32 8.30 -10.61 4.91
C HIS A 32 7.80 -11.93 5.47
N TYR A 33 6.54 -12.26 5.22
CA TYR A 33 5.98 -13.56 5.49
C TYR A 33 6.26 -14.48 4.29
N TRP A 34 6.69 -15.71 4.57
CA TRP A 34 6.93 -16.74 3.58
C TRP A 34 5.84 -17.81 3.66
N ASP A 35 5.01 -17.90 2.62
CA ASP A 35 3.90 -18.87 2.56
C ASP A 35 4.30 -20.24 1.97
N GLY A 36 5.57 -20.40 1.56
CA GLY A 36 6.07 -21.58 0.85
C GLY A 36 6.29 -21.38 -0.64
N TYR A 37 5.74 -20.30 -1.23
CA TYR A 37 5.81 -19.98 -2.65
C TYR A 37 6.26 -18.54 -2.91
N PHE A 38 5.77 -17.58 -2.11
CA PHE A 38 6.01 -16.16 -2.28
C PHE A 38 6.38 -15.46 -0.97
N LEU A 39 7.14 -14.37 -1.09
CA LEU A 39 7.40 -13.44 0.00
C LEU A 39 6.35 -12.33 -0.04
N GLN A 40 5.62 -12.17 1.06
CA GLN A 40 4.65 -11.09 1.23
C GLN A 40 5.22 -10.07 2.21
N LEU A 41 5.28 -8.80 1.82
CA LEU A 41 5.74 -7.74 2.72
C LEU A 41 4.78 -7.61 3.91
N VAL A 42 5.32 -7.80 5.12
CA VAL A 42 4.60 -7.58 6.38
C VAL A 42 4.75 -6.14 6.81
N SER A 43 6.00 -5.64 6.82
CA SER A 43 6.30 -4.27 7.21
C SER A 43 7.58 -3.78 6.56
N SER A 44 7.67 -2.46 6.35
CA SER A 44 8.90 -1.73 6.04
C SER A 44 8.93 -0.46 6.88
N SER A 45 10.06 -0.22 7.52
CA SER A 45 10.28 0.94 8.39
C SER A 45 11.63 1.58 8.11
N LEU A 46 11.66 2.91 8.18
CA LEU A 46 12.90 3.69 8.06
C LEU A 46 13.40 4.06 9.45
N GLU A 47 14.57 3.52 9.79
CA GLU A 47 15.22 3.68 11.09
C GLU A 47 16.41 4.65 10.99
N ASP A 48 16.34 5.69 11.81
CA ASP A 48 17.41 6.65 12.03
C ASP A 48 18.54 5.99 12.85
N GLY A 49 19.61 5.57 12.18
CA GLY A 49 20.84 5.11 12.85
C GLY A 49 21.60 6.21 13.58
N ILE A 50 21.33 7.46 13.21
CA ILE A 50 21.60 8.68 13.96
C ILE A 50 20.35 9.55 13.86
N GLU A 51 20.06 10.34 14.88
CA GLU A 51 18.90 11.24 14.89
C GLU A 51 18.85 12.09 13.61
N GLY A 52 17.75 12.01 12.86
CA GLY A 52 17.55 12.74 11.60
C GLY A 52 18.22 12.14 10.36
N GLY A 53 18.96 11.04 10.48
CA GLY A 53 19.75 10.48 9.37
C GLY A 53 18.94 10.13 8.12
N CYS A 54 17.73 9.60 8.25
CA CYS A 54 16.83 9.32 7.13
C CYS A 54 16.25 10.59 6.50
N ALA A 55 16.00 11.62 7.31
CA ALA A 55 15.52 12.91 6.79
C ALA A 55 16.62 13.65 6.01
N GLU A 56 17.85 13.66 6.53
CA GLU A 56 19.01 14.27 5.86
C GLU A 56 19.35 13.60 4.52
N LEU A 57 19.14 12.28 4.42
CA LEU A 57 19.32 11.54 3.17
C LEU A 57 18.15 11.70 2.20
N GLY A 58 17.08 12.40 2.59
CA GLY A 58 15.88 12.60 1.77
C GLY A 58 15.04 11.34 1.55
N VAL A 59 15.37 10.21 2.18
CA VAL A 59 14.71 8.92 1.91
C VAL A 59 13.30 8.82 2.50
N ARG A 60 12.91 9.76 3.38
CA ARG A 60 11.52 9.87 3.87
C ARG A 60 10.59 10.59 2.90
N SER A 61 11.14 11.29 1.90
CA SER A 61 10.37 11.98 0.88
C SER A 61 10.39 11.13 -0.40
N PRO A 62 9.24 10.68 -0.91
CA PRO A 62 9.21 9.93 -2.16
C PRO A 62 9.68 10.82 -3.33
N ALA A 63 10.32 10.19 -4.32
CA ALA A 63 10.50 10.81 -5.62
C ALA A 63 9.12 11.08 -6.27
N GLU A 64 9.05 12.03 -7.20
CA GLU A 64 7.78 12.44 -7.83
C GLU A 64 7.08 11.26 -8.53
N ASP A 65 7.84 10.38 -9.16
CA ASP A 65 7.37 9.15 -9.82
C ASP A 65 6.97 8.03 -8.84
N GLN A 66 7.19 8.24 -7.53
CA GLN A 66 6.82 7.34 -6.44
C GLN A 66 5.84 7.99 -5.45
N LEU A 67 5.35 9.18 -5.76
CA LEU A 67 4.46 9.93 -4.88
C LEU A 67 3.02 9.43 -5.02
N ILE A 68 2.39 9.17 -3.87
CA ILE A 68 0.96 8.92 -3.71
C ILE A 68 0.29 10.25 -3.36
N THR A 69 -0.71 10.63 -4.15
CA THR A 69 -1.54 11.82 -3.96
C THR A 69 -3.01 11.43 -3.90
N ALA A 70 -3.89 12.40 -3.65
CA ALA A 70 -5.32 12.16 -3.60
C ALA A 70 -5.94 11.70 -4.93
N THR A 71 -5.25 11.88 -6.04
CA THR A 71 -5.78 11.61 -7.38
C THR A 71 -4.78 10.86 -8.27
N GLY A 72 -3.70 10.32 -7.71
CA GLY A 72 -2.65 9.71 -8.53
C GLY A 72 -1.57 9.00 -7.73
N VAL A 73 -0.89 8.08 -8.42
CA VAL A 73 0.25 7.30 -7.93
C VAL A 73 1.33 7.34 -9.01
N GLY A 74 2.45 7.98 -8.72
CA GLY A 74 3.50 8.23 -9.71
C GLY A 74 2.94 8.89 -10.97
N MET A 75 3.06 8.21 -12.11
CA MET A 75 2.57 8.70 -13.40
C MET A 75 1.07 8.49 -13.63
N ALA A 76 0.42 7.57 -12.90
CA ALA A 76 -1.00 7.27 -13.08
C ALA A 76 -1.87 8.30 -12.34
N LYS A 77 -2.95 8.74 -12.98
CA LYS A 77 -3.89 9.71 -12.42
C LYS A 77 -5.33 9.29 -12.68
N LEU A 78 -6.21 9.56 -11.73
CA LEU A 78 -7.65 9.43 -11.93
C LEU A 78 -8.10 10.28 -13.11
N GLY A 79 -9.00 9.73 -13.93
CA GLY A 79 -9.59 10.37 -15.11
C GLY A 79 -8.72 10.32 -16.37
N MET A 80 -7.44 9.96 -16.26
CA MET A 80 -6.56 9.67 -17.40
C MET A 80 -7.05 8.41 -18.14
N THR A 81 -6.87 8.34 -19.46
CA THR A 81 -7.17 7.11 -20.20
C THR A 81 -6.03 6.10 -20.15
N LEU A 82 -6.33 4.82 -20.41
CA LEU A 82 -5.28 3.81 -20.56
C LEU A 82 -4.27 4.17 -21.66
N GLY A 83 -4.71 4.78 -22.75
CA GLY A 83 -3.84 5.21 -23.85
C GLY A 83 -2.87 6.33 -23.43
N GLU A 84 -3.32 7.26 -22.60
CA GLU A 84 -2.48 8.31 -22.02
C GLU A 84 -1.46 7.72 -21.03
N LEU A 85 -1.87 6.78 -20.17
CA LEU A 85 -0.96 6.10 -19.26
C LEU A 85 0.15 5.37 -20.02
N LYS A 86 -0.21 4.62 -21.08
CA LYS A 86 0.75 3.90 -21.93
C LYS A 86 1.84 4.79 -22.53
N GLN A 87 1.54 6.06 -22.81
CA GLN A 87 2.53 7.00 -23.35
C GLN A 87 3.56 7.45 -22.31
N LEU A 88 3.23 7.35 -21.02
CA LEU A 88 4.09 7.74 -19.90
C LEU A 88 4.92 6.56 -19.37
N LEU A 89 4.47 5.33 -19.62
CA LEU A 89 5.14 4.14 -19.10
C LEU A 89 6.52 3.94 -19.75
N PRO A 90 7.49 3.37 -18.99
CA PRO A 90 8.74 2.89 -19.56
C PRO A 90 8.54 1.90 -20.70
N GLU A 91 9.50 1.83 -21.64
CA GLU A 91 9.43 0.92 -22.79
C GLU A 91 9.36 -0.56 -22.39
N ASP A 92 9.92 -0.94 -21.24
CA ASP A 92 9.93 -2.29 -20.68
C ASP A 92 8.71 -2.61 -19.80
N SER A 93 7.71 -1.73 -19.79
CA SER A 93 6.48 -1.96 -19.04
C SER A 93 5.63 -3.09 -19.62
N SER A 94 4.94 -3.80 -18.73
CA SER A 94 3.95 -4.81 -19.05
C SER A 94 2.62 -4.48 -18.39
N LEU A 95 1.55 -4.73 -19.14
CA LEU A 95 0.16 -4.54 -18.69
C LEU A 95 -0.55 -5.89 -18.75
N SER A 96 -1.01 -6.38 -17.60
CA SER A 96 -1.69 -7.68 -17.50
C SER A 96 -3.04 -7.53 -16.81
N PRO A 97 -4.11 -8.21 -17.26
CA PRO A 97 -5.37 -8.24 -16.53
C PRO A 97 -5.16 -8.76 -15.11
N THR A 98 -5.84 -8.13 -14.14
CA THR A 98 -5.80 -8.54 -12.73
C THR A 98 -7.19 -8.40 -12.10
N GLU A 99 -7.41 -9.12 -11.01
CA GLU A 99 -8.67 -9.09 -10.24
C GLU A 99 -8.44 -8.38 -8.90
N LEU A 100 -9.28 -7.39 -8.59
CA LEU A 100 -9.23 -6.67 -7.31
C LEU A 100 -10.21 -7.23 -6.26
N GLY A 101 -11.04 -8.21 -6.65
CA GLY A 101 -12.07 -8.77 -5.78
C GLY A 101 -13.36 -9.15 -6.50
N VAL A 102 -14.29 -9.74 -5.74
CA VAL A 102 -15.66 -9.89 -6.20
C VAL A 102 -16.28 -8.50 -6.23
N ASP A 103 -17.05 -8.19 -7.27
CA ASP A 103 -17.70 -6.89 -7.45
C ASP A 103 -16.72 -5.70 -7.45
N MET A 104 -15.49 -5.92 -7.94
CA MET A 104 -14.59 -4.85 -8.36
C MET A 104 -14.54 -4.77 -9.89
N PRO A 105 -14.41 -3.58 -10.49
CA PRO A 105 -14.28 -3.44 -11.92
C PRO A 105 -13.03 -4.13 -12.45
N ALA A 106 -13.04 -4.44 -13.74
CA ALA A 106 -11.89 -4.98 -14.44
C ALA A 106 -10.66 -4.06 -14.24
N ALA A 107 -9.53 -4.69 -13.90
CA ALA A 107 -8.29 -3.99 -13.58
C ALA A 107 -7.12 -4.50 -14.42
N ILE A 108 -6.09 -3.67 -14.51
CA ILE A 108 -4.83 -3.96 -15.17
C ILE A 108 -3.70 -3.71 -14.17
N GLU A 109 -2.88 -4.73 -13.94
CA GLU A 109 -1.61 -4.59 -13.24
C GLU A 109 -0.58 -3.94 -14.17
N VAL A 110 0.06 -2.89 -13.66
CA VAL A 110 1.16 -2.20 -14.31
C VAL A 110 2.47 -2.64 -13.66
N SER A 111 3.32 -3.27 -14.48
CA SER A 111 4.61 -3.80 -14.06
C SER A 111 5.73 -3.19 -14.90
N PHE A 112 6.82 -2.77 -14.28
CA PHE A 112 8.06 -2.31 -14.94
C PHE A 112 9.24 -2.46 -13.97
N TYR A 113 10.48 -2.43 -14.48
CA TYR A 113 11.69 -2.76 -13.69
C TYR A 113 11.63 -4.13 -13.00
N GLY A 114 10.90 -5.08 -13.60
CA GLY A 114 10.79 -6.46 -13.11
C GLY A 114 9.87 -6.64 -11.88
N ALA A 115 9.05 -5.66 -11.53
CA ALA A 115 8.10 -5.75 -10.41
C ALA A 115 6.77 -5.07 -10.72
N ALA A 116 5.70 -5.53 -10.07
CA ALA A 116 4.41 -4.86 -10.03
C ALA A 116 4.54 -3.52 -9.31
N GLN A 117 3.95 -2.48 -9.90
CA GLN A 117 4.08 -1.11 -9.44
C GLN A 117 2.76 -0.64 -8.82
N PHE A 118 1.67 -0.77 -9.57
CA PHE A 118 0.32 -0.43 -9.15
C PHE A 118 -0.69 -1.07 -10.11
N ASP A 119 -1.94 -1.18 -9.68
CA ASP A 119 -3.06 -1.59 -10.52
C ASP A 119 -3.92 -0.38 -10.85
N VAL A 120 -4.50 -0.37 -12.04
CA VAL A 120 -5.51 0.61 -12.45
C VAL A 120 -6.80 -0.11 -12.79
N ALA A 121 -7.93 0.40 -12.30
CA ALA A 121 -9.24 -0.13 -12.62
C ALA A 121 -10.12 0.93 -13.29
N PHE A 122 -11.04 0.44 -14.10
CA PHE A 122 -11.86 1.23 -15.04
C PHE A 122 -13.33 1.17 -14.63
N SER A 123 -14.20 1.88 -15.33
CA SER A 123 -15.64 1.73 -15.09
C SER A 123 -16.13 0.33 -15.48
N TYR A 124 -17.20 -0.16 -14.87
CA TYR A 124 -17.90 -1.36 -15.34
C TYR A 124 -18.46 -1.21 -16.76
N GLU A 125 -18.71 0.03 -17.19
CA GLU A 125 -19.19 0.34 -18.53
C GLU A 125 -18.09 0.23 -19.59
N ASP A 126 -16.82 0.18 -19.18
CA ASP A 126 -15.65 0.15 -20.06
C ASP A 126 -15.24 -1.28 -20.47
N GLU A 127 -16.17 -2.24 -20.52
CA GLU A 127 -15.89 -3.59 -21.02
C GLU A 127 -16.23 -3.75 -22.53
N PRO A 128 -15.25 -4.08 -23.41
CA PRO A 128 -13.85 -4.38 -23.11
C PRO A 128 -12.99 -3.13 -22.87
N ILE A 129 -11.98 -3.24 -22.00
CA ILE A 129 -11.05 -2.13 -21.72
C ILE A 129 -10.31 -1.74 -23.00
N THR A 130 -10.30 -0.44 -23.31
CA THR A 130 -9.62 0.14 -24.47
C THR A 130 -8.70 1.30 -24.07
N ASP A 131 -7.94 1.83 -25.02
CA ASP A 131 -7.10 3.02 -24.81
C ASP A 131 -7.91 4.29 -24.47
N GLN A 132 -9.24 4.27 -24.62
CA GLN A 132 -10.14 5.37 -24.24
C GLN A 132 -10.77 5.19 -22.86
N SER A 133 -10.68 3.98 -22.27
CA SER A 133 -11.23 3.69 -20.95
C SER A 133 -10.52 4.52 -19.89
N LYS A 134 -11.30 5.09 -18.97
CA LYS A 134 -10.78 6.04 -17.97
C LYS A 134 -10.45 5.33 -16.67
N ILE A 135 -9.32 5.70 -16.10
CA ILE A 135 -8.89 5.20 -14.79
C ILE A 135 -9.78 5.82 -13.72
N GLU A 136 -10.58 5.00 -13.06
CA GLU A 136 -11.47 5.40 -11.96
C GLU A 136 -10.90 4.98 -10.60
N MET A 137 -9.95 4.05 -10.60
CA MET A 137 -9.30 3.58 -9.39
C MET A 137 -7.82 3.29 -9.63
N ILE A 138 -7.00 3.59 -8.65
CA ILE A 138 -5.58 3.21 -8.61
C ILE A 138 -5.32 2.50 -7.29
N VAL A 139 -4.79 1.29 -7.35
CA VAL A 139 -4.42 0.48 -6.19
C VAL A 139 -2.90 0.37 -6.15
N VAL A 140 -2.30 0.72 -5.01
CA VAL A 140 -0.86 0.61 -4.82
C VAL A 140 -0.54 -0.26 -3.63
N SER A 141 0.21 -1.33 -3.89
CA SER A 141 0.71 -2.29 -2.89
C SER A 141 2.25 -2.31 -2.85
N ASN A 142 2.91 -1.65 -3.80
CA ASN A 142 4.36 -1.60 -3.87
C ASN A 142 4.92 -0.61 -2.81
N PRO A 143 5.83 -1.05 -1.92
CA PRO A 143 6.39 -0.22 -0.85
C PRO A 143 7.32 0.89 -1.33
N MET A 144 7.64 0.99 -2.62
CA MET A 144 8.39 2.14 -3.13
C MET A 144 7.54 3.42 -3.13
N TYR A 145 6.21 3.29 -3.18
CA TYR A 145 5.31 4.43 -3.24
C TYR A 145 4.94 4.93 -1.84
N ARG A 146 4.97 6.25 -1.66
CA ARG A 146 4.67 6.92 -0.38
C ARG A 146 3.88 8.20 -0.58
N THR A 147 3.11 8.62 0.42
CA THR A 147 2.59 9.98 0.51
C THR A 147 3.75 10.96 0.80
N ALA A 148 3.47 12.27 0.72
CA ALA A 148 4.44 13.30 1.10
C ALA A 148 4.94 13.17 2.56
N GLU A 149 4.14 12.57 3.44
CA GLU A 149 4.49 12.29 4.83
C GLU A 149 5.26 10.98 5.02
N GLY A 150 5.62 10.29 3.93
CA GLY A 150 6.39 9.06 3.95
C GLY A 150 5.57 7.82 4.35
N VAL A 151 4.24 7.86 4.24
CA VAL A 151 3.36 6.72 4.55
C VAL A 151 2.91 6.01 3.27
N GLY A 152 2.96 4.68 3.23
CA GLY A 152 2.53 3.90 2.08
C GLY A 152 2.42 2.40 2.39
N PRO A 153 2.36 1.53 1.38
CA PRO A 153 2.40 0.08 1.58
C PRO A 153 3.64 -0.36 2.37
N GLY A 154 3.42 -1.21 3.38
CA GLY A 154 4.43 -1.66 4.34
C GLY A 154 4.59 -0.77 5.57
N THR A 155 4.11 0.48 5.57
CA THR A 155 4.24 1.35 6.75
C THR A 155 3.45 0.78 7.92
N LEU A 156 4.09 0.67 9.09
CA LEU A 156 3.43 0.18 10.31
C LEU A 156 2.33 1.15 10.76
N VAL A 157 1.20 0.62 11.22
CA VAL A 157 0.06 1.41 11.71
C VAL A 157 0.52 2.37 12.82
N LYS A 158 1.38 1.89 13.73
CA LYS A 158 1.96 2.71 14.81
C LYS A 158 2.75 3.93 14.32
N GLU A 159 3.41 3.82 13.17
CA GLU A 159 4.20 4.91 12.57
C GLU A 159 3.28 5.90 11.87
N ALA A 160 2.29 5.40 11.12
CA ALA A 160 1.30 6.24 10.45
C ALA A 160 0.44 7.07 11.42
N ILE A 161 0.20 6.58 12.65
CA ILE A 161 -0.52 7.32 13.70
C ILE A 161 0.15 8.65 14.04
N ALA A 162 1.49 8.73 13.97
CA ALA A 162 2.20 9.99 14.25
C ALA A 162 1.79 11.11 13.29
N GLN A 163 1.42 10.78 12.05
CA GLN A 163 1.02 11.73 11.02
C GLN A 163 -0.50 11.93 11.00
N TYR A 164 -1.25 10.83 11.00
CA TYR A 164 -2.69 10.84 10.72
C TYR A 164 -3.57 10.66 11.96
N GLY A 165 -2.99 10.56 13.16
CA GLY A 165 -3.72 10.37 14.41
C GLY A 165 -4.19 8.92 14.61
N ALA A 166 -5.02 8.69 15.63
CA ALA A 166 -5.42 7.34 16.04
C ALA A 166 -6.01 6.52 14.87
N ALA A 167 -5.66 5.24 14.82
CA ALA A 167 -6.16 4.29 13.84
C ALA A 167 -7.34 3.48 14.41
N THR A 168 -8.35 3.28 13.57
CA THR A 168 -9.42 2.30 13.78
C THR A 168 -9.33 1.29 12.64
N LEU A 169 -9.23 0.01 12.98
CA LEU A 169 -9.29 -1.09 12.04
C LEU A 169 -10.71 -1.66 12.06
N SER A 170 -11.22 -2.05 10.89
CA SER A 170 -12.54 -2.67 10.80
C SER A 170 -12.65 -3.64 9.63
N TYR A 171 -13.54 -4.62 9.78
CA TYR A 171 -13.92 -5.54 8.71
C TYR A 171 -15.41 -5.87 8.77
N ASN A 172 -15.94 -6.42 7.68
CA ASN A 172 -17.30 -6.94 7.63
C ASN A 172 -17.32 -8.37 7.06
N MET A 173 -17.84 -9.33 7.83
CA MET A 173 -17.95 -10.74 7.42
C MET A 173 -18.88 -10.96 6.23
N GLU A 174 -19.86 -10.08 6.02
CA GLU A 174 -20.78 -10.12 4.87
C GLU A 174 -20.12 -9.57 3.58
N ASN A 175 -18.99 -8.87 3.70
CA ASN A 175 -18.29 -8.23 2.59
C ASN A 175 -16.83 -8.70 2.52
N GLU A 176 -16.64 -9.99 2.24
CA GLU A 176 -15.34 -10.67 2.07
C GLU A 176 -14.38 -10.64 3.28
N SER A 177 -14.82 -10.20 4.47
CA SER A 177 -13.97 -10.10 5.68
C SER A 177 -12.69 -9.30 5.44
N ARG A 178 -12.83 -8.25 4.64
CA ARG A 178 -11.76 -7.46 4.08
C ARG A 178 -11.38 -6.34 5.06
N GLU A 179 -10.31 -6.51 5.84
CA GLU A 179 -9.94 -5.50 6.85
C GLU A 179 -9.41 -4.19 6.26
N SER A 180 -9.85 -3.09 6.85
CA SER A 180 -9.52 -1.73 6.48
C SER A 180 -8.96 -0.95 7.65
N ILE A 181 -8.22 0.11 7.32
CA ILE A 181 -7.65 1.05 8.29
C ILE A 181 -8.23 2.43 8.02
N THR A 182 -8.76 3.08 9.06
CA THR A 182 -9.15 4.49 9.03
C THR A 182 -8.38 5.24 10.09
N PHE A 183 -7.79 6.37 9.70
CA PHE A 183 -7.11 7.28 10.64
C PHE A 183 -8.01 8.46 11.01
N ALA A 184 -7.76 9.06 12.17
CA ALA A 184 -8.51 10.22 12.66
C ALA A 184 -8.43 11.44 11.72
N LYS A 185 -7.32 11.59 10.99
CA LYS A 185 -7.14 12.56 9.92
C LYS A 185 -7.09 11.83 8.58
N SER A 186 -7.76 12.39 7.56
CA SER A 186 -7.62 11.94 6.18
C SER A 186 -6.17 12.06 5.71
N LEU A 187 -5.74 11.13 4.85
CA LEU A 187 -4.44 11.21 4.17
C LEU A 187 -4.36 12.45 3.27
N PHE A 188 -5.51 12.89 2.73
CA PHE A 188 -5.61 14.03 1.82
C PHE A 188 -6.80 14.92 2.20
N PRO A 189 -6.70 15.71 3.27
CA PRO A 189 -7.83 16.45 3.84
C PRO A 189 -8.40 17.54 2.91
N GLU A 190 -7.56 18.09 2.02
CA GLU A 190 -7.92 19.20 1.14
C GLU A 190 -8.56 18.75 -0.19
N THR A 191 -8.68 17.44 -0.45
CA THR A 191 -9.19 16.96 -1.73
C THR A 191 -10.66 16.56 -1.65
N THR A 192 -11.45 17.15 -2.54
CA THR A 192 -12.83 16.76 -2.80
C THR A 192 -12.91 16.02 -4.14
N GLY A 193 -13.69 14.95 -4.24
CA GLY A 193 -13.90 14.22 -5.49
C GLY A 193 -13.08 12.94 -5.65
N SER A 194 -12.32 12.55 -4.63
CA SER A 194 -11.77 11.20 -4.51
C SER A 194 -11.99 10.66 -3.10
N SER A 195 -11.93 9.34 -2.97
CA SER A 195 -11.94 8.63 -1.70
C SER A 195 -10.71 7.73 -1.61
N VAL A 196 -10.26 7.49 -0.38
CA VAL A 196 -9.11 6.65 -0.09
C VAL A 196 -9.54 5.52 0.81
N TRP A 197 -9.19 4.29 0.42
CA TRP A 197 -9.38 3.12 1.24
C TRP A 197 -8.04 2.46 1.51
N LEU A 198 -7.75 2.22 2.79
CA LEU A 198 -6.51 1.57 3.23
C LEU A 198 -6.81 0.14 3.64
N ARG A 199 -6.08 -0.80 3.08
CA ARG A 199 -6.10 -2.22 3.44
C ARG A 199 -5.03 -2.49 4.48
N SER A 200 -5.35 -3.29 5.49
CA SER A 200 -4.31 -3.81 6.38
C SER A 200 -3.57 -4.98 5.73
N ASN A 201 -2.43 -5.35 6.31
CA ASN A 201 -1.68 -6.58 6.01
C ASN A 201 -2.31 -7.85 6.62
N GLN A 202 -3.64 -7.92 6.62
CA GLN A 202 -4.38 -9.14 6.93
C GLN A 202 -3.80 -10.33 6.15
N TRP A 203 -3.35 -11.36 6.87
CA TRP A 203 -2.63 -12.50 6.28
C TRP A 203 -3.56 -13.57 5.74
N THR A 204 -4.70 -13.78 6.40
CA THR A 204 -5.73 -14.73 5.96
C THR A 204 -7.11 -14.19 6.28
N VAL A 205 -8.16 -14.87 5.80
CA VAL A 205 -9.55 -14.55 6.14
C VAL A 205 -9.84 -14.52 7.65
N THR A 206 -8.94 -15.06 8.48
CA THR A 206 -9.08 -15.09 9.95
C THR A 206 -7.92 -14.43 10.70
N ASP A 207 -6.88 -13.98 10.01
CA ASP A 207 -5.66 -13.45 10.63
C ASP A 207 -5.52 -11.98 10.30
N PHE A 208 -6.13 -11.18 11.17
CA PHE A 208 -6.27 -9.74 11.03
C PHE A 208 -5.12 -8.99 11.68
N ALA A 209 -4.82 -7.80 11.16
CA ALA A 209 -3.87 -6.88 11.80
C ALA A 209 -4.45 -6.29 13.10
N GLY A 210 -5.78 -6.13 13.15
CA GLY A 210 -6.53 -5.70 14.33
C GLY A 210 -6.76 -6.83 15.35
N ILE A 211 -6.77 -6.47 16.63
CA ILE A 211 -7.15 -7.37 17.73
C ILE A 211 -8.61 -7.09 18.07
N TYR A 212 -9.48 -7.98 17.61
CA TYR A 212 -10.93 -7.84 17.75
C TYR A 212 -11.47 -8.56 18.98
N PRO A 213 -12.51 -8.02 19.64
CA PRO A 213 -13.25 -8.77 20.63
C PRO A 213 -13.95 -9.95 19.97
N ASN A 214 -14.14 -11.04 20.72
CA ASN A 214 -14.96 -12.16 20.26
C ASN A 214 -16.42 -11.71 20.22
N SER A 215 -16.94 -11.43 19.03
CA SER A 215 -18.32 -11.00 18.77
C SER A 215 -18.90 -11.76 17.58
N ILE A 216 -20.22 -11.89 17.56
CA ILE A 216 -20.99 -12.51 16.47
C ILE A 216 -21.49 -11.50 15.43
N ASP A 217 -21.26 -10.20 15.67
CA ASP A 217 -21.72 -9.14 14.77
C ASP A 217 -20.95 -9.22 13.44
N SER A 218 -21.64 -8.98 12.32
CA SER A 218 -21.01 -9.06 10.99
C SER A 218 -19.98 -7.95 10.78
N TYR A 219 -20.22 -6.76 11.32
CA TYR A 219 -19.26 -5.65 11.32
C TYR A 219 -18.49 -5.60 12.64
N GLN A 220 -17.16 -5.51 12.55
CA GLN A 220 -16.26 -5.45 13.70
C GLN A 220 -15.32 -4.26 13.55
N GLU A 221 -15.01 -3.61 14.66
CA GLU A 221 -14.05 -2.51 14.73
C GLU A 221 -13.19 -2.57 15.99
N THR A 222 -11.96 -2.07 15.91
CA THR A 222 -11.02 -2.04 17.02
C THR A 222 -9.99 -0.91 16.87
N GLN A 223 -9.49 -0.42 17.99
CA GLN A 223 -8.31 0.46 18.04
C GLN A 223 -7.06 -0.29 18.53
N LYS A 224 -7.19 -1.60 18.80
CA LYS A 224 -6.08 -2.46 19.18
C LYS A 224 -5.59 -3.21 17.95
N TYR A 225 -4.29 -3.32 17.78
CA TYR A 225 -3.67 -3.97 16.64
C TYR A 225 -2.38 -4.65 17.08
N HIS A 226 -1.94 -5.64 16.31
CA HIS A 226 -0.68 -6.34 16.54
C HIS A 226 0.52 -5.44 16.21
N ASP A 227 1.68 -5.68 16.83
CA ASP A 227 2.88 -4.85 16.61
C ASP A 227 3.38 -4.82 15.16
N HIS A 228 3.02 -5.85 14.38
CA HIS A 228 3.32 -5.98 12.95
C HIS A 228 2.23 -5.41 12.04
N ALA A 229 1.14 -4.86 12.59
CA ALA A 229 0.05 -4.29 11.79
C ALA A 229 0.59 -3.17 10.88
N ALA A 230 0.33 -3.30 9.58
CA ALA A 230 0.81 -2.39 8.55
C ALA A 230 -0.26 -2.12 7.49
N ILE A 231 -0.03 -1.08 6.70
CA ILE A 231 -0.82 -0.80 5.49
C ILE A 231 -0.35 -1.76 4.40
N ALA A 232 -1.22 -2.63 3.89
CA ALA A 232 -0.87 -3.49 2.75
C ALA A 232 -1.02 -2.77 1.42
N SER A 233 -2.08 -2.00 1.27
CA SER A 233 -2.33 -1.25 0.05
C SER A 233 -3.18 -0.02 0.27
N ILE A 234 -3.03 0.94 -0.64
CA ILE A 234 -3.76 2.20 -0.69
C ILE A 234 -4.55 2.25 -1.98
N TRP A 235 -5.86 2.45 -1.86
CA TRP A 235 -6.78 2.46 -2.98
C TRP A 235 -7.31 3.87 -3.11
N ILE A 236 -7.02 4.51 -4.24
CA ILE A 236 -7.49 5.85 -4.57
C ILE A 236 -8.60 5.70 -5.60
N MET A 237 -9.79 6.20 -5.27
CA MET A 237 -10.98 6.02 -6.08
C MET A 237 -11.55 7.39 -6.45
N GLY A 238 -11.88 7.59 -7.71
CA GLY A 238 -12.64 8.75 -8.15
C GLY A 238 -14.06 8.67 -7.59
N ASN A 239 -14.60 9.79 -7.12
CA ASN A 239 -16.03 9.88 -6.89
C ASN A 239 -16.67 10.25 -8.24
N PRO A 240 -17.59 9.42 -8.78
CA PRO A 240 -18.29 9.72 -10.02
C PRO A 240 -19.14 11.00 -9.94
#